data_AF-A0AA42HX95-F1
#
_entry.id   AF-A0AA42HX95-F1
#
_cell.length_a   1.000
_cell.length_b   1.000
_cell.length_c   1.000
_cell.angle_alpha   90.00
_cell.angle_beta   90.00
_cell.angle_gamma   90.00
#
_symmetry.space_group_name_H-M   'P 1'
#
loop_
_entity.id
_entity.type
_entity.pdbx_description
1 polymer ?
#
loop_
_entity_poly.entity_id
_entity_poly.type
_entity_poly.pdbx_seq_one_letter_code
_entity_poly.pdbx_strand_id
1 'polypeptide(L)'
;MDSKRMAKEWTPSWMGQRVTGSSDWRLRLDGLELALALDGRTHRVNVEDEAAYRVNAGTFWTDITLHPGQHREVKADGLPNAQGAALVQALNVALTEKRLREEVAFLKDQQGTIDSWLDHKAEQERTCFAQRRWFTHEQQEDVLAARPTVDPAVLRSRLKKPGVAIRLGPAAQAIERSLAAWEADHRPAWAALNAAHVERELVASKDLLDRVESKPLTPEQARAVVCFDNRVQVVASAGSGKTSTMVAKAAYAIQRGFVDPKRIVLLAFNKQAAEELKERATLAFERLGLAELTVEASTFHALDLRLIGKATGEKPDIPDWATDGRPRSAASGTCSASSLAKTSRPLVSGSQRRCGTPRARQASAPDGACDSDHL
;
A
#
# COMPACT_ATOMS: atom_id res chain seq x y z
N MET A 1 -7.74 3.32 -35.77
CA MET A 1 -7.82 2.86 -37.18
C MET A 1 -8.52 1.53 -37.18
N ASP A 2 -9.82 1.56 -37.50
CA ASP A 2 -10.65 0.38 -37.74
C ASP A 2 -10.07 -0.38 -38.93
N SER A 3 -9.32 -1.44 -38.65
CA SER A 3 -8.99 -2.41 -39.68
C SER A 3 -10.27 -3.18 -39.96
N LYS A 4 -10.95 -2.78 -41.05
CA LYS A 4 -12.05 -3.50 -41.70
C LYS A 4 -11.77 -5.01 -41.55
N ARG A 5 -12.48 -5.71 -40.65
CA ARG A 5 -12.34 -7.17 -40.52
C ARG A 5 -12.80 -7.76 -41.84
N MET A 6 -11.85 -8.11 -42.68
CA MET A 6 -12.14 -8.83 -43.93
C MET A 6 -12.54 -10.23 -43.50
N ALA A 7 -13.84 -10.47 -43.41
CA ALA A 7 -14.38 -11.80 -43.24
C ALA A 7 -13.81 -12.68 -44.34
N LYS A 8 -13.19 -13.78 -43.94
CA LYS A 8 -12.66 -14.75 -44.90
C LYS A 8 -13.76 -15.73 -45.25
N GLU A 9 -13.92 -16.00 -46.54
CA GLU A 9 -14.97 -16.87 -47.05
C GLU A 9 -14.37 -18.01 -47.86
N TRP A 10 -14.95 -19.20 -47.72
CA TRP A 10 -14.59 -20.43 -48.42
C TRP A 10 -15.83 -21.08 -49.00
N THR A 11 -15.67 -21.68 -50.18
CA THR A 11 -16.73 -22.36 -50.92
C THR A 11 -16.19 -23.68 -51.47
N PRO A 12 -17.05 -24.68 -51.71
CA PRO A 12 -16.61 -25.91 -52.34
C PRO A 12 -16.14 -25.66 -53.76
N SER A 13 -15.21 -26.50 -54.23
CA SER A 13 -14.80 -26.48 -55.64
C SER A 13 -15.83 -27.18 -56.53
N TRP A 14 -15.95 -26.74 -57.78
CA TRP A 14 -16.87 -27.35 -58.76
C TRP A 14 -16.64 -28.87 -58.94
N MET A 15 -15.38 -29.31 -58.96
CA MET A 15 -15.06 -30.74 -58.98
C MET A 15 -15.39 -31.42 -57.65
N GLY A 16 -15.18 -30.73 -56.53
CA GLY A 16 -15.57 -31.23 -55.20
C GLY A 16 -17.07 -31.50 -55.12
N GLN A 17 -17.92 -30.53 -55.49
CA GLN A 17 -19.38 -30.69 -55.50
C GLN A 17 -19.84 -31.90 -56.31
N ARG A 18 -19.25 -32.13 -57.49
CA ARG A 18 -19.60 -33.26 -58.37
C ARG A 18 -19.10 -34.61 -57.84
N VAL A 19 -17.93 -34.65 -57.22
CA VAL A 19 -17.26 -35.91 -56.81
C VAL A 19 -17.71 -36.35 -55.41
N THR A 20 -17.87 -35.41 -54.47
CA THR A 20 -18.29 -35.71 -53.09
C THR A 20 -19.80 -35.62 -52.90
N GLY A 21 -20.54 -35.17 -53.92
CA GLY A 21 -21.99 -34.95 -53.83
C GLY A 21 -22.37 -33.83 -52.88
N SER A 22 -21.44 -32.91 -52.56
CA SER A 22 -21.70 -31.84 -51.59
C SER A 22 -22.64 -30.78 -52.13
N SER A 23 -23.58 -30.32 -51.29
CA SER A 23 -24.46 -29.20 -51.58
C SER A 23 -23.69 -27.88 -51.69
N ASP A 24 -24.28 -26.87 -52.34
CA ASP A 24 -23.67 -25.54 -52.38
C ASP A 24 -23.63 -24.94 -50.97
N TRP A 25 -22.43 -24.64 -50.48
CA TRP A 25 -22.22 -24.12 -49.14
C TRP A 25 -21.22 -22.99 -49.11
N ARG A 26 -21.34 -22.11 -48.11
CA ARG A 26 -20.39 -21.04 -47.85
C ARG A 26 -19.97 -21.04 -46.39
N LEU A 27 -18.68 -21.11 -46.15
CA LEU A 27 -18.09 -20.98 -44.83
C LEU A 27 -17.49 -19.58 -44.68
N ARG A 28 -17.79 -18.90 -43.59
CA ARG A 28 -17.28 -17.57 -43.28
C ARG A 28 -16.67 -17.54 -41.88
N LEU A 29 -15.47 -16.97 -41.76
CA LEU A 29 -14.82 -16.68 -40.47
C LEU A 29 -14.81 -15.17 -40.24
N ASP A 30 -15.50 -14.72 -39.20
CA ASP A 30 -15.51 -13.32 -38.77
C ASP A 30 -15.10 -13.21 -37.30
N GLY A 31 -13.86 -12.79 -37.07
CA GLY A 31 -13.25 -12.82 -35.74
C GLY A 31 -13.15 -14.26 -35.22
N LEU A 32 -14.01 -14.61 -34.27
CA LEU A 32 -14.07 -15.93 -33.63
C LEU A 32 -15.36 -16.69 -33.94
N GLU A 33 -16.23 -16.12 -34.78
CA GLU A 33 -17.44 -16.79 -35.25
C GLU A 33 -17.15 -17.49 -36.58
N LEU A 34 -17.38 -18.81 -36.60
CA LEU A 34 -17.35 -19.61 -37.82
C LEU A 34 -18.79 -19.93 -38.23
N ALA A 35 -19.19 -19.45 -39.40
CA ALA A 35 -20.54 -19.56 -39.92
C ALA A 35 -20.55 -20.40 -41.20
N LEU A 36 -21.29 -21.52 -41.22
CA LEU A 36 -21.52 -22.37 -42.38
C LEU A 36 -22.96 -22.20 -42.87
N ALA A 37 -23.13 -21.66 -44.07
CA ALA A 37 -24.40 -21.61 -44.78
C ALA A 37 -24.53 -22.85 -45.69
N LEU A 38 -25.54 -23.68 -45.44
CA LEU A 38 -25.84 -24.93 -46.14
C LEU A 38 -27.36 -25.08 -46.27
N ASP A 39 -27.88 -25.39 -47.46
CA ASP A 39 -29.31 -25.64 -47.72
C ASP A 39 -30.26 -24.55 -47.19
N GLY A 40 -29.87 -23.27 -47.36
CA GLY A 40 -30.65 -22.11 -46.94
C GLY A 40 -30.64 -21.84 -45.42
N ARG A 41 -29.85 -22.59 -44.63
CA ARG A 41 -29.69 -22.39 -43.19
C ARG A 41 -28.25 -22.01 -42.86
N THR A 42 -28.07 -21.14 -41.88
CA THR A 42 -26.74 -20.75 -41.39
C THR A 42 -26.50 -21.33 -40.00
N HIS A 43 -25.42 -22.09 -39.85
CA HIS A 43 -24.96 -22.70 -38.61
C HIS A 43 -23.74 -21.93 -38.10
N ARG A 44 -23.76 -21.47 -36.86
CA ARG A 44 -22.68 -20.68 -36.26
C ARG A 44 -22.09 -21.41 -35.07
N VAL A 45 -20.76 -21.36 -34.95
CA VAL A 45 -20.03 -21.87 -33.79
C VAL A 45 -18.92 -20.88 -33.39
N ASN A 46 -18.54 -20.92 -32.11
CA ASN A 46 -17.39 -20.17 -31.61
C ASN A 46 -16.13 -21.04 -31.76
N VAL A 47 -15.11 -20.52 -32.44
CA VAL A 47 -13.85 -21.24 -32.69
C VAL A 47 -13.01 -21.46 -31.44
N GLU A 48 -13.37 -20.85 -30.31
CA GLU A 48 -12.76 -21.13 -29.00
C GLU A 48 -13.14 -22.50 -28.45
N ASP A 49 -14.31 -23.01 -28.83
CA ASP A 49 -14.75 -24.34 -28.47
C ASP A 49 -14.20 -25.32 -29.50
N GLU A 50 -13.07 -25.96 -29.17
CA GLU A 50 -12.43 -26.96 -30.02
C GLU A 50 -13.33 -28.17 -30.30
N ALA A 51 -14.35 -28.42 -29.47
CA ALA A 51 -15.35 -29.45 -29.70
C ALA A 51 -16.48 -28.99 -30.65
N ALA A 52 -16.63 -27.68 -30.88
CA ALA A 52 -17.69 -27.12 -31.71
C ALA A 52 -17.39 -27.22 -33.21
N TYR A 53 -16.17 -27.57 -33.63
CA TYR A 53 -15.84 -27.76 -35.03
C TYR A 53 -14.70 -28.77 -35.26
N ARG A 54 -14.65 -29.36 -36.45
CA ARG A 54 -13.52 -30.17 -36.93
C ARG A 54 -13.21 -29.83 -38.38
N VAL A 55 -11.93 -29.85 -38.73
CA VAL A 55 -11.45 -29.66 -40.10
C VAL A 55 -10.53 -30.83 -40.42
N ASN A 56 -10.93 -31.71 -41.33
CA ASN A 56 -10.18 -32.92 -41.66
C ASN A 56 -9.74 -32.89 -43.12
N ALA A 57 -8.44 -33.04 -43.37
CA ALA A 57 -7.91 -33.15 -44.72
C ALA A 57 -8.04 -34.59 -45.23
N GLY A 58 -8.86 -34.81 -46.26
CA GLY A 58 -8.92 -36.06 -47.01
C GLY A 58 -7.87 -36.12 -48.12
N THR A 59 -7.99 -37.10 -49.03
CA THR A 59 -7.01 -37.31 -50.11
C THR A 59 -6.90 -36.13 -51.07
N PHE A 60 -8.02 -35.47 -51.37
CA PHE A 60 -8.07 -34.34 -52.32
C PHE A 60 -8.88 -33.14 -51.80
N TRP A 61 -9.83 -33.39 -50.91
CA TRP A 61 -10.69 -32.37 -50.32
C TRP A 61 -10.68 -32.45 -48.78
N THR A 62 -10.85 -31.30 -48.18
CA THR A 62 -11.02 -31.09 -46.75
C THR A 62 -12.50 -31.04 -46.43
N ASP A 63 -12.91 -31.78 -45.40
CA ASP A 63 -14.24 -31.66 -44.81
C ASP A 63 -14.21 -30.77 -43.57
N ILE A 64 -15.31 -30.05 -43.35
CA ILE A 64 -15.54 -29.21 -42.19
C ILE A 64 -16.82 -29.70 -41.53
N THR A 65 -16.73 -30.04 -40.26
CA THR A 65 -17.88 -30.40 -39.43
C THR A 65 -18.09 -29.32 -38.39
N LEU A 66 -19.29 -28.77 -38.29
CA LEU A 66 -19.72 -27.93 -37.19
C LEU A 66 -20.65 -28.69 -36.24
N HIS A 67 -20.50 -28.42 -34.94
CA HIS A 67 -21.34 -28.94 -33.87
C HIS A 67 -22.05 -27.78 -33.15
N PRO A 68 -23.08 -27.15 -33.74
CA PRO A 68 -23.80 -26.02 -33.15
C PRO A 68 -24.67 -26.37 -31.90
N GLY A 69 -24.52 -27.58 -31.35
CA GLY A 69 -25.19 -28.09 -30.15
C GLY A 69 -24.82 -29.56 -29.88
N GLN A 70 -25.20 -30.11 -28.70
CA GLN A 70 -24.70 -31.41 -28.20
C GLN A 70 -25.06 -32.65 -29.06
N HIS A 71 -26.03 -32.56 -29.98
CA HIS A 71 -26.52 -33.71 -30.77
C HIS A 71 -26.72 -33.41 -32.26
N ARG A 72 -26.18 -32.29 -32.76
CA ARG A 72 -26.37 -31.91 -34.17
C ARG A 72 -25.03 -31.72 -34.85
N GLU A 73 -24.77 -32.56 -35.84
CA GLU A 73 -23.60 -32.48 -36.71
C GLU A 73 -24.01 -31.86 -38.04
N VAL A 74 -23.25 -30.87 -38.50
CA VAL A 74 -23.41 -30.26 -39.82
C VAL A 74 -22.09 -30.36 -40.57
N LYS A 75 -22.03 -31.24 -41.57
CA LYS A 75 -20.83 -31.50 -42.36
C LYS A 75 -20.91 -30.81 -43.72
N ALA A 76 -19.81 -30.19 -44.13
CA ALA A 76 -19.59 -29.62 -45.45
C ALA A 76 -18.30 -30.20 -46.06
N ASP A 77 -18.34 -30.57 -47.34
CA ASP A 77 -17.25 -31.25 -48.04
C ASP A 77 -16.98 -30.62 -49.42
N GLY A 78 -15.83 -30.92 -50.03
CA GLY A 78 -15.45 -30.42 -51.35
C GLY A 78 -14.56 -29.17 -51.33
N LEU A 79 -14.01 -28.80 -50.17
CA LEU A 79 -13.01 -27.72 -50.06
C LEU A 79 -11.64 -28.25 -50.52
N PRO A 80 -10.95 -27.65 -51.51
CA PRO A 80 -9.62 -28.12 -51.90
C PRO A 80 -8.64 -28.11 -50.72
N ASN A 81 -7.78 -29.11 -50.59
CA ASN A 81 -6.83 -29.22 -49.46
C ASN A 81 -5.96 -27.95 -49.24
N ALA A 82 -5.58 -27.25 -50.31
CA ALA A 82 -4.86 -25.97 -50.19
C ALA A 82 -5.72 -24.87 -49.51
N GLN A 83 -7.02 -24.83 -49.80
CA GLN A 83 -7.95 -23.92 -49.13
C GLN A 83 -8.29 -24.38 -47.71
N GLY A 84 -8.33 -25.70 -47.46
CA GLY A 84 -8.41 -26.28 -46.12
C GLY A 84 -7.23 -25.87 -45.23
N ALA A 85 -6.01 -25.92 -45.76
CA ALA A 85 -4.83 -25.41 -45.06
C ALA A 85 -4.93 -23.89 -44.78
N ALA A 86 -5.42 -23.10 -45.74
CA ALA A 86 -5.65 -21.67 -45.55
C ALA A 86 -6.73 -21.37 -44.49
N LEU A 87 -7.77 -22.22 -44.37
CA LEU A 87 -8.78 -22.14 -43.32
C LEU A 87 -8.16 -22.40 -41.93
N VAL A 88 -7.42 -23.50 -41.77
CA VAL A 88 -6.74 -23.83 -40.50
C VAL A 88 -5.78 -22.71 -40.10
N GLN A 89 -5.02 -22.16 -41.06
CA GLN A 89 -4.16 -21.01 -40.80
C GLN A 89 -4.96 -19.79 -40.34
N ALA A 90 -6.11 -19.50 -40.96
CA ALA A 90 -6.96 -18.39 -40.57
C ALA A 90 -7.55 -18.55 -39.16
N LEU A 91 -7.96 -19.76 -38.78
CA LEU A 91 -8.43 -20.09 -37.43
C LEU A 91 -7.31 -19.89 -36.39
N ASN A 92 -6.12 -20.40 -36.67
CA ASN A 92 -4.95 -20.24 -35.80
C ASN A 92 -4.57 -18.76 -35.60
N VAL A 93 -4.63 -17.95 -36.66
CA VAL A 93 -4.39 -16.50 -36.58
C VAL A 93 -5.46 -15.82 -35.71
N ALA A 94 -6.74 -16.18 -35.87
CA ALA A 94 -7.83 -15.62 -35.07
C ALA A 94 -7.70 -15.94 -33.58
N LEU A 95 -7.40 -17.20 -33.25
CA LEU A 95 -7.18 -17.67 -31.88
C LEU A 95 -5.93 -17.02 -31.25
N THR A 96 -4.85 -16.90 -32.03
CA THR A 96 -3.61 -16.23 -31.58
C THR A 96 -3.88 -14.75 -31.30
N GLU A 97 -4.58 -14.04 -32.19
CA GLU A 97 -4.95 -12.64 -32.00
C GLU A 97 -5.86 -12.44 -30.78
N LYS A 98 -6.79 -13.36 -30.50
CA LYS A 98 -7.57 -13.36 -29.26
C LYS A 98 -6.65 -13.47 -28.03
N ARG A 99 -5.78 -14.49 -28.00
CA ARG A 99 -4.86 -14.73 -26.88
C ARG A 99 -3.96 -13.53 -26.62
N LEU A 100 -3.41 -12.91 -27.67
CA LEU A 100 -2.62 -11.68 -27.53
C LEU A 100 -3.44 -10.54 -26.92
N ARG A 101 -4.70 -10.35 -27.35
CA ARG A 101 -5.58 -9.33 -26.76
C ARG A 101 -5.83 -9.57 -25.28
N GLU A 102 -6.06 -10.81 -24.87
CA GLU A 102 -6.24 -11.19 -23.46
C GLU A 102 -4.98 -10.94 -22.62
N GLU A 103 -3.80 -11.31 -23.12
CA GLU A 103 -2.53 -11.03 -22.43
C GLU A 103 -2.29 -9.52 -22.27
N VAL A 104 -2.54 -8.74 -23.33
CA VAL A 104 -2.40 -7.28 -23.29
C VAL A 104 -3.40 -6.64 -22.32
N ALA A 105 -4.64 -7.10 -22.32
CA ALA A 105 -5.66 -6.61 -21.40
C ALA A 105 -5.28 -6.91 -19.94
N PHE A 106 -4.85 -8.14 -19.65
CA PHE A 106 -4.37 -8.53 -18.32
C PHE A 106 -3.20 -7.66 -17.86
N LEU A 107 -2.18 -7.46 -18.71
CA LEU A 107 -1.01 -6.67 -18.34
C LEU A 107 -1.36 -5.20 -18.06
N LYS A 108 -2.28 -4.62 -18.84
CA LYS A 108 -2.75 -3.24 -18.63
C LYS A 108 -3.59 -3.10 -17.36
N ASP A 109 -4.42 -4.08 -17.06
CA ASP A 109 -5.21 -4.11 -15.82
C ASP A 109 -4.30 -4.16 -14.57
N GLN A 110 -3.30 -5.04 -14.60
CA GLN A 110 -2.30 -5.12 -13.53
C GLN A 110 -1.46 -3.84 -13.42
N GLN A 111 -1.08 -3.24 -14.55
CA GLN A 111 -0.43 -1.94 -14.56
C GLN A 111 -1.29 -0.86 -13.92
N GLY A 112 -2.58 -0.78 -14.25
CA GLY A 112 -3.49 0.19 -13.67
C GLY A 112 -3.63 0.05 -12.14
N THR A 113 -3.62 -1.20 -11.66
CA THR A 113 -3.62 -1.49 -10.22
C THR A 113 -2.33 -1.00 -9.54
N ILE A 114 -1.17 -1.25 -10.16
CA ILE A 114 0.13 -0.77 -9.68
C ILE A 114 0.18 0.77 -9.68
N ASP A 115 -0.20 1.39 -10.79
CA ASP A 115 -0.14 2.84 -10.99
C ASP A 115 -1.05 3.57 -9.99
N SER A 116 -2.25 3.04 -9.73
CA SER A 116 -3.14 3.59 -8.70
C SER A 116 -2.49 3.64 -7.31
N TRP A 117 -1.69 2.63 -6.95
CA TRP A 117 -0.97 2.63 -5.68
C TRP A 117 0.24 3.58 -5.70
N LEU A 118 0.98 3.64 -6.80
CA LEU A 118 2.09 4.59 -6.98
C LEU A 118 1.60 6.04 -6.88
N ASP A 119 0.44 6.34 -7.45
CA ASP A 119 -0.21 7.64 -7.38
C ASP A 119 -0.65 7.97 -5.94
N HIS A 120 -1.24 7.01 -5.23
CA HIS A 120 -1.60 7.17 -3.82
C HIS A 120 -0.36 7.47 -2.96
N LYS A 121 0.73 6.72 -3.12
CA LYS A 121 2.01 6.98 -2.46
C LYS A 121 2.51 8.39 -2.74
N ALA A 122 2.58 8.75 -4.03
CA ALA A 122 3.09 10.06 -4.45
C ALA A 122 2.24 11.21 -3.91
N GLU A 123 0.92 11.02 -3.77
CA GLU A 123 0.03 12.01 -3.18
C GLU A 123 0.27 12.21 -1.68
N GLN A 124 0.53 11.14 -0.93
CA GLN A 124 0.90 11.24 0.49
C GLN A 124 2.22 12.03 0.66
N GLU A 125 3.22 11.75 -0.17
CA GLU A 125 4.51 12.46 -0.18
C GLU A 125 4.33 13.95 -0.52
N ARG A 126 3.55 14.26 -1.57
CA ARG A 126 3.24 15.65 -1.97
C ARG A 126 2.49 16.39 -0.89
N THR A 127 1.49 15.77 -0.27
CA THR A 127 0.70 16.38 0.81
C THR A 127 1.59 16.74 2.00
N CYS A 128 2.47 15.82 2.43
CA CYS A 128 3.39 16.09 3.53
C CYS A 128 4.36 17.23 3.18
N PHE A 129 4.89 17.24 1.96
CA PHE A 129 5.77 18.30 1.51
C PHE A 129 5.05 19.67 1.47
N ALA A 130 3.85 19.73 0.89
CA ALA A 130 3.07 20.96 0.74
C ALA A 130 2.62 21.53 2.08
N GLN A 131 2.22 20.67 3.02
CA GLN A 131 1.82 21.07 4.37
C GLN A 131 3.02 21.29 5.30
N ARG A 132 4.26 21.12 4.81
CA ARG A 132 5.49 21.16 5.60
C ARG A 132 5.39 20.28 6.87
N ARG A 133 4.95 19.03 6.68
CA ARG A 133 4.79 18.02 7.73
C ARG A 133 5.88 16.96 7.63
N TRP A 134 6.17 16.33 8.76
CA TRP A 134 6.93 15.10 8.84
C TRP A 134 6.13 13.96 8.20
N PHE A 135 6.76 13.14 7.36
CA PHE A 135 6.13 11.94 6.83
C PHE A 135 6.27 10.81 7.85
N THR A 136 5.23 10.65 8.67
CA THR A 136 5.23 9.79 9.87
C THR A 136 5.39 8.31 9.53
N HIS A 137 5.86 7.55 10.50
CA HIS A 137 5.96 6.10 10.35
C HIS A 137 4.61 5.44 10.04
N GLU A 138 3.53 5.92 10.66
CA GLU A 138 2.18 5.40 10.44
C GLU A 138 1.70 5.65 9.01
N GLN A 139 1.94 6.83 8.44
CA GLN A 139 1.63 7.08 7.02
C GLN A 139 2.46 6.20 6.09
N GLN A 140 3.73 5.93 6.43
CA GLN A 140 4.57 5.02 5.66
C GLN A 140 4.02 3.59 5.72
N GLU A 141 3.60 3.13 6.90
CA GLU A 141 2.94 1.83 7.09
C GLU A 141 1.63 1.74 6.32
N ASP A 142 0.79 2.78 6.34
CA ASP A 142 -0.48 2.83 5.59
C ASP A 142 -0.25 2.69 4.08
N VAL A 143 0.75 3.41 3.55
CA VAL A 143 1.13 3.30 2.14
C VAL A 143 1.61 1.89 1.80
N LEU A 144 2.45 1.28 2.63
CA LEU A 144 2.93 -0.09 2.41
C LEU A 144 1.80 -1.12 2.55
N ALA A 145 0.89 -0.93 3.49
CA ALA A 145 -0.27 -1.80 3.72
C ALA A 145 -1.27 -1.72 2.56
N ALA A 146 -1.39 -0.57 1.90
CA ALA A 146 -2.22 -0.38 0.71
C ALA A 146 -1.58 -0.96 -0.57
N ARG A 147 -0.35 -1.49 -0.52
CA ARG A 147 0.35 -2.03 -1.69
C ARG A 147 -0.41 -3.24 -2.25
N PRO A 148 -0.80 -3.23 -3.54
CA PRO A 148 -1.60 -4.30 -4.12
C PRO A 148 -0.79 -5.59 -4.18
N THR A 149 -1.47 -6.73 -4.06
CA THR A 149 -0.84 -8.04 -4.25
C THR A 149 -0.70 -8.31 -5.74
N VAL A 150 0.54 -8.33 -6.22
CA VAL A 150 0.89 -8.53 -7.62
C VAL A 150 2.04 -9.53 -7.68
N ASP A 151 2.04 -10.42 -8.68
CA ASP A 151 3.15 -11.36 -8.93
C ASP A 151 4.05 -10.84 -10.07
N PRO A 152 5.26 -10.32 -9.75
CA PRO A 152 6.18 -9.78 -10.75
C PRO A 152 6.69 -10.84 -11.73
N ALA A 153 6.83 -12.09 -11.30
CA ALA A 153 7.29 -13.17 -12.15
C ALA A 153 6.25 -13.51 -13.22
N VAL A 154 4.96 -13.52 -12.85
CA VAL A 154 3.85 -13.73 -13.79
C VAL A 154 3.77 -12.58 -14.80
N LEU A 155 3.88 -11.32 -14.35
CA LEU A 155 3.88 -10.15 -15.23
C LEU A 155 5.00 -10.21 -16.27
N ARG A 156 6.24 -10.43 -15.81
CA ARG A 156 7.42 -10.53 -16.68
C ARG A 156 7.36 -11.73 -17.63
N SER A 157 6.86 -12.87 -17.15
CA SER A 157 6.60 -14.06 -17.97
C SER A 157 5.65 -13.75 -19.12
N ARG A 158 4.54 -13.07 -18.83
CA ARG A 158 3.54 -12.69 -19.84
C ARG A 158 4.05 -11.63 -20.81
N LEU A 159 4.81 -10.64 -20.34
CA LEU A 159 5.47 -9.64 -21.19
C LEU A 159 6.42 -10.27 -22.22
N LYS A 160 7.09 -11.37 -21.85
CA LYS A 160 8.01 -12.11 -22.73
C LYS A 160 7.32 -13.03 -23.74
N LYS A 161 5.99 -13.20 -23.67
CA LYS A 161 5.27 -14.05 -24.64
C LYS A 161 5.40 -13.51 -26.06
N PRO A 162 5.53 -14.38 -27.08
CA PRO A 162 5.66 -13.96 -28.47
C PRO A 162 4.53 -13.01 -28.90
N GLY A 163 4.91 -11.90 -29.54
CA GLY A 163 3.96 -10.90 -30.06
C GLY A 163 3.36 -9.94 -29.03
N VAL A 164 3.45 -10.23 -27.71
CA VAL A 164 2.89 -9.35 -26.67
C VAL A 164 3.61 -8.01 -26.60
N ALA A 165 4.94 -8.01 -26.51
CA ALA A 165 5.74 -6.78 -26.49
C ALA A 165 5.54 -5.92 -27.75
N ILE A 166 5.43 -6.55 -28.92
CA ILE A 166 5.16 -5.87 -30.20
C ILE A 166 3.77 -5.20 -30.16
N ARG A 167 2.76 -5.92 -29.65
CA ARG A 167 1.39 -5.43 -29.53
C ARG A 167 1.25 -4.27 -28.53
N LEU A 168 2.03 -4.31 -27.45
CA LEU A 168 2.07 -3.25 -26.43
C LEU A 168 2.83 -2.00 -26.90
N GLY A 169 3.87 -2.17 -27.72
CA GLY A 169 4.75 -1.07 -28.13
C GLY A 169 5.37 -0.36 -26.91
N PRO A 170 5.34 0.99 -26.83
CA PRO A 170 5.89 1.74 -25.69
C PRO A 170 5.29 1.37 -24.33
N ALA A 171 4.05 0.85 -24.31
CA ALA A 171 3.40 0.43 -23.07
C ALA A 171 4.15 -0.71 -22.37
N ALA A 172 4.88 -1.56 -23.10
CA ALA A 172 5.68 -2.62 -22.48
C ALA A 172 6.74 -2.05 -21.53
N GLN A 173 7.43 -0.99 -21.95
CA GLN A 173 8.41 -0.31 -21.10
C GLN A 173 7.75 0.47 -19.96
N ALA A 174 6.54 1.01 -20.17
CA ALA A 174 5.78 1.64 -19.11
C ALA A 174 5.43 0.64 -18.00
N ILE A 175 4.95 -0.56 -18.36
CA ILE A 175 4.63 -1.63 -17.41
C ILE A 175 5.87 -2.04 -16.60
N GLU A 176 7.01 -2.26 -17.24
CA GLU A 176 8.26 -2.61 -16.53
C GLU A 176 8.71 -1.50 -15.57
N ARG A 177 8.54 -0.21 -15.94
CA ARG A 177 8.84 0.91 -15.04
C ARG A 177 7.89 0.95 -13.84
N SER A 178 6.60 0.79 -14.06
CA SER A 178 5.60 0.73 -12.98
C SER A 178 5.90 -0.43 -12.03
N LEU A 179 6.23 -1.61 -12.58
CA LEU A 179 6.60 -2.79 -11.79
C LEU A 179 7.87 -2.56 -10.97
N ALA A 180 8.93 -2.00 -11.59
CA ALA A 180 10.17 -1.70 -10.89
C ALA A 180 9.97 -0.66 -9.77
N ALA A 181 9.14 0.37 -10.01
CA ALA A 181 8.78 1.34 -8.98
C ALA A 181 7.97 0.71 -7.84
N TRP A 182 7.07 -0.23 -8.14
CA TRP A 182 6.28 -0.96 -7.15
C TRP A 182 7.13 -1.92 -6.30
N GLU A 183 8.11 -2.60 -6.89
CA GLU A 183 9.04 -3.49 -6.17
C GLU A 183 10.03 -2.74 -5.28
N ALA A 184 10.28 -1.45 -5.55
CA ALA A 184 11.30 -0.68 -4.86
C ALA A 184 11.03 -0.57 -3.35
N ASP A 185 12.12 -0.48 -2.59
CA ASP A 185 12.08 -0.03 -1.19
C ASP A 185 12.03 1.49 -1.15
N HIS A 186 10.91 2.05 -0.71
CA HIS A 186 10.73 3.50 -0.61
C HIS A 186 11.19 4.09 0.72
N ARG A 187 11.52 3.27 1.72
CA ARG A 187 11.92 3.76 3.05
C ARG A 187 13.15 4.69 3.00
N PRO A 188 14.20 4.41 2.19
CA PRO A 188 15.32 5.35 2.04
C PRO A 188 14.90 6.71 1.47
N ALA A 189 13.98 6.72 0.50
CA ALA A 189 13.46 7.96 -0.08
C ALA A 189 12.64 8.77 0.93
N TRP A 190 11.82 8.10 1.76
CA TRP A 190 11.07 8.74 2.84
C TRP A 190 11.97 9.27 3.95
N ALA A 191 13.05 8.56 4.29
CA ALA A 191 14.07 9.05 5.20
C ALA A 191 14.75 10.31 4.66
N ALA A 192 15.08 10.34 3.36
CA ALA A 192 15.64 11.53 2.71
C ALA A 192 14.65 12.71 2.66
N LEU A 193 13.37 12.44 2.40
CA LEU A 193 12.30 13.44 2.47
C LEU A 193 12.21 14.07 3.87
N ASN A 194 12.24 13.25 4.91
CA ASN A 194 12.22 13.71 6.30
C ASN A 194 13.51 14.45 6.68
N ALA A 195 14.69 14.02 6.21
CA ALA A 195 15.93 14.75 6.41
C ALA A 195 15.89 16.14 5.76
N ALA A 196 15.41 16.24 4.52
CA ALA A 196 15.22 17.52 3.83
C ALA A 196 14.15 18.40 4.50
N HIS A 197 13.13 17.81 5.13
CA HIS A 197 12.21 18.53 6.00
C HIS A 197 12.95 19.11 7.21
N VAL A 198 13.77 18.30 7.90
CA VAL A 198 14.56 18.77 9.06
C VAL A 198 15.40 19.99 8.72
N GLU A 199 16.21 19.92 7.66
CA GLU A 199 17.10 21.03 7.28
C GLU A 199 16.33 22.33 7.02
N ARG A 200 15.20 22.25 6.30
CA ARG A 200 14.34 23.42 6.05
C ARG A 200 13.73 23.99 7.33
N GLU A 201 13.34 23.12 8.24
CA GLU A 201 12.68 23.51 9.49
C GLU A 201 13.64 24.08 10.52
N LEU A 202 14.89 23.60 10.56
CA LEU A 202 15.95 24.18 11.38
C LEU A 202 16.22 25.63 11.00
N VAL A 203 16.21 25.95 9.70
CA VAL A 203 16.35 27.33 9.22
C VAL A 203 15.09 28.14 9.51
N ALA A 204 13.91 27.62 9.19
CA ALA A 204 12.66 28.35 9.31
C ALA A 204 12.26 28.64 10.77
N SER A 205 12.65 27.77 11.70
CA SER A 205 12.32 27.87 13.13
C SER A 205 13.49 28.37 13.97
N LYS A 206 14.53 28.94 13.34
CA LYS A 206 15.76 29.35 14.01
C LYS A 206 15.52 30.28 15.21
N ASP A 207 14.65 31.28 15.07
CA ASP A 207 14.32 32.20 16.17
C ASP A 207 13.76 31.47 17.39
N LEU A 208 12.86 30.50 17.18
CA LEU A 208 12.33 29.65 18.25
C LEU A 208 13.45 28.81 18.89
N LEU A 209 14.26 28.16 18.06
CA LEU A 209 15.31 27.25 18.53
C LEU A 209 16.42 27.99 19.31
N ASP A 210 16.65 29.25 19.00
CA ASP A 210 17.65 30.09 19.67
C ASP A 210 17.15 30.70 20.99
N ARG A 211 15.83 30.93 21.12
CA ARG A 211 15.26 31.78 22.19
C ARG A 211 14.33 31.05 23.16
N VAL A 212 13.88 29.84 22.83
CA VAL A 212 12.99 29.06 23.70
C VAL A 212 13.59 28.81 25.08
N GLU A 213 14.92 28.77 25.16
CA GLU A 213 15.68 28.65 26.39
C GLU A 213 16.65 29.82 26.60
N SER A 214 17.29 29.88 27.76
CA SER A 214 18.31 30.89 28.04
C SER A 214 19.55 30.78 27.15
N LYS A 215 19.75 29.62 26.51
CA LYS A 215 20.77 29.37 25.51
C LYS A 215 20.12 28.67 24.30
N PRO A 216 20.67 28.86 23.08
CA PRO A 216 20.23 28.12 21.91
C PRO A 216 20.29 26.60 22.12
N LEU A 217 19.32 25.89 21.55
CA LEU A 217 19.32 24.43 21.56
C LEU A 217 20.51 23.87 20.78
N THR A 218 21.06 22.73 21.21
CA THR A 218 22.07 22.02 20.42
C THR A 218 21.46 21.49 19.12
N PRO A 219 22.27 21.20 18.08
CA PRO A 219 21.77 20.61 16.84
C PRO A 219 20.93 19.34 17.06
N GLU A 220 21.33 18.48 18.00
CA GLU A 220 20.61 17.24 18.32
C GLU A 220 19.26 17.52 18.98
N GLN A 221 19.19 18.49 19.89
CA GLN A 221 17.94 18.91 20.53
C GLN A 221 17.00 19.53 19.51
N ALA A 222 17.51 20.43 18.65
CA ALA A 222 16.74 21.05 17.58
C ALA A 222 16.18 20.02 16.59
N ARG A 223 16.99 19.02 16.20
CA ARG A 223 16.51 17.90 15.38
C ARG A 223 15.42 17.08 16.08
N ALA A 224 15.54 16.85 17.39
CA ALA A 224 14.51 16.13 18.16
C ALA A 224 13.18 16.91 18.30
N VAL A 225 13.26 18.25 18.34
CA VAL A 225 12.10 19.16 18.30
C VAL A 225 11.40 19.09 16.95
N VAL A 226 12.16 19.19 15.85
CA VAL A 226 11.65 19.20 14.47
C VAL A 226 11.14 17.84 14.02
N CYS A 227 11.73 16.74 14.52
CA CYS A 227 11.23 15.39 14.29
C CYS A 227 9.81 15.24 14.85
N PHE A 228 8.81 15.30 13.97
CA PHE A 228 7.39 15.35 14.34
C PHE A 228 6.64 14.08 13.93
N ASP A 229 7.27 12.92 14.15
CA ASP A 229 6.58 11.63 14.04
C ASP A 229 5.55 11.47 15.16
N ASN A 230 4.58 10.57 14.97
CA ASN A 230 3.51 10.30 15.95
C ASN A 230 4.07 9.73 17.26
N ARG A 231 5.20 8.99 17.19
CA ARG A 231 5.86 8.35 18.33
C ARG A 231 7.36 8.61 18.25
N VAL A 232 7.90 9.36 19.20
CA VAL A 232 9.33 9.72 19.24
C VAL A 232 9.90 9.41 20.63
N GLN A 233 10.95 8.60 20.68
CA GLN A 233 11.72 8.33 21.88
C GLN A 233 13.03 9.12 21.85
N VAL A 234 13.26 9.95 22.86
CA VAL A 234 14.52 10.68 23.03
C VAL A 234 15.32 10.01 24.15
N VAL A 235 16.45 9.40 23.79
CA VAL A 235 17.39 8.80 24.73
C VAL A 235 18.46 9.82 25.07
N ALA A 236 18.55 10.22 26.35
CA ALA A 236 19.49 11.26 26.74
C ALA A 236 19.97 11.11 28.19
N SER A 237 21.25 11.38 28.43
CA SER A 237 21.89 11.35 29.75
C SER A 237 21.29 12.39 30.70
N ALA A 238 21.62 12.31 32.00
CA ALA A 238 21.27 13.37 32.94
C ALA A 238 21.91 14.71 32.50
N GLY A 239 21.21 15.84 32.68
CA GLY A 239 21.72 17.17 32.31
C GLY A 239 21.69 17.54 30.81
N SER A 240 21.33 16.61 29.92
CA SER A 240 21.26 16.82 28.45
C SER A 240 20.13 17.73 27.94
N GLY A 241 19.36 18.36 28.83
CA GLY A 241 18.26 19.26 28.43
C GLY A 241 16.98 18.57 27.95
N LYS A 242 16.67 17.34 28.42
CA LYS A 242 15.41 16.63 28.10
C LYS A 242 14.17 17.50 28.23
N THR A 243 14.04 18.20 29.36
CA THR A 243 12.92 19.09 29.65
C THR A 243 12.84 20.26 28.67
N SER A 244 13.99 20.87 28.33
CA SER A 244 14.09 21.93 27.32
C SER A 244 13.62 21.46 25.95
N THR A 245 14.07 20.27 25.52
CA THR A 245 13.64 19.67 24.24
C THR A 245 12.13 19.41 24.22
N MET A 246 11.53 18.93 25.32
CA MET A 246 10.09 18.70 25.42
C MET A 246 9.29 20.01 25.32
N VAL A 247 9.69 21.03 26.08
CA VAL A 247 9.02 22.35 26.06
C VAL A 247 9.15 23.00 24.69
N ALA A 248 10.35 22.95 24.09
CA ALA A 248 10.58 23.47 22.75
C ALA A 248 9.77 22.74 21.68
N LYS A 249 9.54 21.44 21.83
CA LYS A 249 8.65 20.67 20.94
C LYS A 249 7.20 21.11 21.03
N ALA A 250 6.70 21.42 22.23
CA ALA A 250 5.37 22.00 22.41
C ALA A 250 5.28 23.39 21.76
N ALA A 251 6.26 24.27 22.00
CA ALA A 251 6.33 25.58 21.37
C ALA A 251 6.35 25.49 19.83
N TYR A 252 7.16 24.58 19.29
CA TYR A 252 7.25 24.33 17.85
C TYR A 252 5.91 23.86 17.27
N ALA A 253 5.23 22.90 17.92
CA ALA A 253 3.93 22.43 17.49
C ALA A 253 2.88 23.55 17.41
N ILE A 254 2.90 24.45 18.39
CA ILE A 254 1.98 25.59 18.47
C ILE A 254 2.31 26.63 17.40
N GLN A 255 3.57 27.07 17.31
CA GLN A 255 4.00 28.10 16.37
C GLN A 255 3.77 27.68 14.91
N ARG A 256 3.90 26.39 14.62
CA ARG A 256 3.62 25.81 13.30
C ARG A 256 2.14 25.58 13.01
N GLY A 257 1.25 25.82 13.97
CA GLY A 257 -0.17 25.56 13.83
C GLY A 257 -0.51 24.07 13.71
N PHE A 258 0.38 23.18 14.16
CA PHE A 258 0.19 21.74 14.07
C PHE A 258 -0.83 21.23 15.08
N VAL A 259 -0.85 21.82 16.28
CA VAL A 259 -1.68 21.41 17.41
C VAL A 259 -2.09 22.66 18.19
N ASP A 260 -3.39 22.75 18.53
CA ASP A 260 -3.90 23.76 19.46
C ASP A 260 -3.26 23.57 20.85
N PRO A 261 -2.79 24.64 21.55
CA PRO A 261 -2.19 24.52 22.87
C PRO A 261 -3.03 23.71 23.88
N LYS A 262 -4.36 23.80 23.82
CA LYS A 262 -5.29 23.07 24.70
C LYS A 262 -5.32 21.56 24.45
N ARG A 263 -4.73 21.11 23.35
CA ARG A 263 -4.58 19.70 22.98
C ARG A 263 -3.19 19.15 23.32
N ILE A 264 -2.34 19.93 23.99
CA ILE A 264 -1.00 19.52 24.43
C ILE A 264 -1.02 19.31 25.94
N VAL A 265 -0.52 18.15 26.38
CA VAL A 265 -0.31 17.82 27.79
C VAL A 265 1.14 17.40 28.02
N LEU A 266 1.79 18.01 29.01
CA LEU A 266 3.10 17.64 29.52
C LEU A 266 2.91 16.81 30.79
N LEU A 267 3.47 15.60 30.82
CA LEU A 267 3.29 14.65 31.93
C LEU A 267 4.58 14.47 32.72
N ALA A 268 4.44 14.46 34.04
CA ALA A 268 5.51 14.11 34.99
C ALA A 268 5.05 13.08 36.02
N PHE A 269 6.01 12.44 36.69
CA PHE A 269 5.72 11.43 37.71
C PHE A 269 5.25 12.02 39.04
N ASN A 270 5.76 13.18 39.43
CA ASN A 270 5.44 13.81 40.72
C ASN A 270 5.00 15.26 40.53
N LYS A 271 4.34 15.81 41.57
CA LYS A 271 3.75 17.16 41.53
C LYS A 271 4.81 18.24 41.33
N GLN A 272 5.95 18.14 42.01
CA GLN A 272 7.02 19.14 41.89
C GLN A 272 7.55 19.23 40.45
N ALA A 273 7.80 18.10 39.79
CA ALA A 273 8.24 18.06 38.40
C ALA A 273 7.17 18.56 37.42
N ALA A 274 5.88 18.36 37.73
CA ALA A 274 4.79 18.90 36.92
C ALA A 274 4.72 20.44 37.02
N GLU A 275 4.86 21.01 38.23
CA GLU A 275 4.91 22.46 38.41
C GLU A 275 6.18 23.06 37.77
N GLU A 276 7.34 22.43 37.91
CA GLU A 276 8.57 22.89 37.24
C GLU A 276 8.42 22.87 35.70
N LEU A 277 7.82 21.81 35.13
CA LEU A 277 7.51 21.76 33.70
C LEU A 277 6.59 22.89 33.27
N LYS A 278 5.58 23.21 34.08
CA LYS A 278 4.63 24.29 33.83
C LYS A 278 5.33 25.64 33.81
N GLU A 279 6.07 25.95 34.86
CA GLU A 279 6.84 27.20 34.98
C GLU A 279 7.82 27.37 33.82
N ARG A 280 8.51 26.29 33.46
CA ARG A 280 9.45 26.29 32.34
C ARG A 280 8.76 26.50 31.00
N ALA A 281 7.59 25.89 30.79
CA ALA A 281 6.80 26.12 29.59
C ALA A 281 6.31 27.57 29.48
N THR A 282 5.79 28.14 30.58
CA THR A 282 5.38 29.55 30.64
C THR A 282 6.54 30.49 30.28
N LEU A 283 7.70 30.31 30.92
CA LEU A 283 8.87 31.15 30.67
C LEU A 283 9.38 31.02 29.22
N ALA A 284 9.35 29.81 28.67
CA ALA A 284 9.70 29.58 27.27
C ALA A 284 8.75 30.31 26.32
N PHE A 285 7.44 30.27 26.59
CA PHE A 285 6.44 30.97 25.78
C PHE A 285 6.56 32.49 25.91
N GLU A 286 6.82 33.01 27.09
CA GLU A 286 7.12 34.44 27.30
C GLU A 286 8.30 34.91 26.45
N ARG A 287 9.41 34.15 26.44
CA ARG A 287 10.60 34.47 25.63
C ARG A 287 10.32 34.50 24.12
N LEU A 288 9.37 33.69 23.68
CA LEU A 288 8.93 33.58 22.29
C LEU A 288 7.82 34.58 21.92
N GLY A 289 7.36 35.42 22.87
CA GLY A 289 6.27 36.37 22.64
C GLY A 289 4.90 35.69 22.54
N LEU A 290 4.72 34.55 23.20
CA LEU A 290 3.50 33.72 23.24
C LEU A 290 2.91 33.67 24.66
N ALA A 291 3.06 34.75 25.44
CA ALA A 291 2.77 34.76 26.88
C ALA A 291 1.29 34.48 27.21
N GLU A 292 0.38 34.72 26.27
CA GLU A 292 -1.04 34.41 26.39
C GLU A 292 -1.37 32.92 26.21
N LEU A 293 -0.43 32.14 25.69
CA LEU A 293 -0.60 30.71 25.46
C LEU A 293 -0.17 29.93 26.70
N THR A 294 -0.90 28.85 26.97
CA THR A 294 -0.57 27.92 28.06
C THR A 294 -0.76 26.50 27.59
N VAL A 295 0.07 25.60 28.11
CA VAL A 295 -0.08 24.15 27.94
C VAL A 295 -0.35 23.50 29.28
N GLU A 296 -1.10 22.41 29.26
CA GLU A 296 -1.38 21.66 30.48
C GLU A 296 -0.11 20.92 30.91
N ALA A 297 0.28 21.05 32.19
CA ALA A 297 1.27 20.20 32.82
C ALA A 297 0.62 19.49 34.02
N SER A 298 0.72 18.17 34.07
CA SER A 298 0.07 17.37 35.11
C SER A 298 0.84 16.11 35.45
N THR A 299 0.48 15.48 36.56
CA THR A 299 0.89 14.10 36.83
C THR A 299 -0.05 13.12 36.12
N PHE A 300 0.41 11.90 35.88
CA PHE A 300 -0.45 10.82 35.35
C PHE A 300 -1.76 10.68 36.16
N HIS A 301 -1.66 10.57 37.48
CA HIS A 301 -2.83 10.46 38.36
C HIS A 301 -3.79 11.65 38.26
N ALA A 302 -3.26 12.88 38.18
CA ALA A 302 -4.11 14.07 38.05
C ALA A 302 -4.83 14.12 36.69
N LEU A 303 -4.14 13.72 35.62
CA LEU A 303 -4.73 13.58 34.29
C LEU A 303 -5.84 12.52 34.31
N ASP A 304 -5.55 11.32 34.84
CA ASP A 304 -6.48 10.19 34.85
C ASP A 304 -7.76 10.51 35.62
N LEU A 305 -7.65 11.10 36.82
CA LEU A 305 -8.82 11.52 37.60
C LEU A 305 -9.70 12.51 36.84
N ARG A 306 -9.09 13.44 36.10
CA ARG A 306 -9.82 14.41 35.29
C ARG A 306 -10.50 13.75 34.10
N LEU A 307 -9.83 12.82 33.41
CA LEU A 307 -10.39 12.09 32.28
C LEU A 307 -11.54 11.19 32.72
N ILE A 308 -11.38 10.44 33.81
CA ILE A 308 -12.44 9.60 34.38
C ILE A 308 -13.62 10.49 34.79
N GLY A 309 -13.38 11.54 35.58
CA GLY A 309 -14.46 12.44 36.00
C GLY A 309 -15.22 13.09 34.84
N LYS A 310 -14.54 13.42 33.73
CA LYS A 310 -15.20 13.90 32.51
C LYS A 310 -16.02 12.81 31.82
N ALA A 311 -15.54 11.57 31.80
CA ALA A 311 -16.20 10.46 31.12
C ALA A 311 -17.39 9.88 31.92
N THR A 312 -17.31 9.87 33.25
CA THR A 312 -18.32 9.30 34.15
C THR A 312 -19.27 10.33 34.74
N GLY A 313 -18.90 11.62 34.72
CA GLY A 313 -19.61 12.69 35.40
C GLY A 313 -19.32 12.79 36.90
N GLU A 314 -18.51 11.89 37.45
CA GLU A 314 -18.16 11.84 38.87
C GLU A 314 -16.66 11.58 39.06
N LYS A 315 -16.00 12.38 39.90
CA LYS A 315 -14.57 12.19 40.19
C LYS A 315 -14.40 10.96 41.10
N PRO A 316 -13.55 9.98 40.74
CA PRO A 316 -13.30 8.83 41.58
C PRO A 316 -12.78 9.23 42.95
N ASP A 317 -13.34 8.61 43.99
CA ASP A 317 -12.80 8.70 45.34
C ASP A 317 -11.53 7.86 45.43
N ILE A 318 -10.45 8.46 45.93
CA ILE A 318 -9.18 7.76 46.13
C ILE A 318 -9.07 7.44 47.61
N PRO A 319 -9.01 6.16 48.00
CA PRO A 319 -8.82 5.78 49.38
C PRO A 319 -7.53 6.36 49.98
N ASP A 320 -7.57 6.80 51.23
CA ASP A 320 -6.44 7.43 51.94
C ASP A 320 -5.14 6.62 51.89
N TRP A 321 -5.25 5.29 51.85
CA TRP A 321 -4.10 4.38 51.79
C TRP A 321 -3.34 4.43 50.45
N ALA A 322 -3.94 4.98 49.39
CA ALA A 322 -3.32 5.16 48.07
C ALA A 322 -2.69 6.55 47.88
N THR A 323 -3.02 7.53 48.75
CA THR A 323 -2.51 8.91 48.69
C THR A 323 -1.31 9.17 49.60
N ASP A 324 -1.16 8.38 50.68
CA ASP A 324 -0.05 8.54 51.63
C ASP A 324 1.20 7.79 51.14
N GLY A 325 2.20 8.55 50.67
CA GLY A 325 3.54 8.06 50.29
C GLY A 325 4.40 7.54 51.46
N ARG A 326 3.80 7.01 52.53
CA ARG A 326 4.55 6.37 53.61
C ARG A 326 5.13 5.04 53.12
N PRO A 327 6.42 4.75 53.36
CA PRO A 327 6.97 3.43 53.11
C PRO A 327 6.14 2.40 53.87
N ARG A 328 5.67 1.36 53.17
CA ARG A 328 5.01 0.22 53.79
C ARG A 328 5.95 -0.40 54.82
N SER A 329 5.75 -0.12 56.11
CA SER A 329 6.10 -1.10 57.13
C SER A 329 5.21 -2.31 56.84
N ALA A 330 5.83 -3.47 56.61
CA ALA A 330 5.19 -4.71 56.20
C ALA A 330 3.87 -4.96 56.93
N ALA A 331 2.74 -4.78 56.24
CA ALA A 331 1.46 -5.28 56.67
C ALA A 331 1.33 -6.72 56.14
N SER A 332 1.54 -7.68 57.04
CA SER A 332 1.14 -9.07 56.89
C SER A 332 -0.38 -9.15 56.74
N GLY A 333 -0.87 -9.02 55.51
CA GLY A 333 -2.28 -9.19 55.17
C GLY A 333 -2.39 -9.83 53.80
N THR A 334 -2.73 -11.12 53.77
CA THR A 334 -3.01 -11.89 52.57
C THR A 334 -4.20 -11.28 51.82
N CYS A 335 -3.94 -10.73 50.63
CA CYS A 335 -5.00 -10.27 49.74
C CYS A 335 -5.57 -11.50 49.00
N SER A 336 -6.73 -11.98 49.44
CA SER A 336 -7.50 -13.01 48.73
C SER A 336 -8.15 -12.38 47.49
N ALA A 337 -7.68 -12.79 46.31
CA ALA A 337 -8.27 -12.46 45.02
C ALA A 337 -9.62 -13.18 44.87
N SER A 338 -10.72 -12.62 45.39
CA SER A 338 -12.04 -13.26 45.23
C SER A 338 -13.27 -12.32 45.24
N SER A 339 -13.13 -11.01 44.97
CA SER A 339 -14.32 -10.12 45.01
C SER A 339 -14.47 -9.05 43.92
N LEU A 340 -13.79 -9.16 42.77
CA LEU A 340 -14.01 -8.22 41.65
C LEU A 340 -14.49 -8.89 40.34
N ALA A 341 -15.06 -10.09 40.44
CA ALA A 341 -15.69 -10.78 39.32
C ALA A 341 -17.21 -10.82 39.50
N LYS A 342 -17.91 -9.67 39.45
CA LYS A 342 -19.39 -9.66 39.42
C LYS A 342 -20.05 -8.35 38.98
N THR A 343 -19.53 -7.64 37.98
CA THR A 343 -20.35 -6.74 37.14
C THR A 343 -19.59 -6.34 35.87
N SER A 344 -19.67 -7.18 34.85
CA SER A 344 -19.33 -6.80 33.47
C SER A 344 -20.32 -7.45 32.51
N ARG A 345 -21.25 -6.64 32.00
CA ARG A 345 -21.99 -6.95 30.77
C ARG A 345 -21.01 -6.90 29.60
N PRO A 346 -21.08 -7.82 28.62
CA PRO A 346 -20.13 -7.87 27.52
C PRO A 346 -20.52 -6.86 26.44
N LEU A 347 -19.61 -5.97 26.07
CA LEU A 347 -19.66 -5.23 24.81
C LEU A 347 -18.48 -5.66 23.93
N VAL A 348 -18.85 -6.46 22.93
CA VAL A 348 -18.28 -6.63 21.59
C VAL A 348 -16.82 -7.13 21.47
N SER A 349 -16.73 -8.31 20.86
CA SER A 349 -15.55 -9.01 20.37
C SER A 349 -14.75 -8.20 19.34
N GLY A 350 -13.46 -8.02 19.59
CA GLY A 350 -12.45 -7.59 18.62
C GLY A 350 -11.11 -8.25 18.97
N SER A 351 -10.55 -8.99 18.01
CA SER A 351 -9.43 -9.92 18.18
C SER A 351 -8.17 -9.30 18.81
N GLN A 352 -7.78 -9.78 20.01
CA GLN A 352 -6.44 -9.58 20.54
C GLN A 352 -5.43 -10.44 19.77
N ARG A 353 -4.64 -9.80 18.91
CA ARG A 353 -3.34 -10.37 18.49
C ARG A 353 -2.39 -10.26 19.68
N ARG A 354 -1.78 -11.38 20.07
CA ARG A 354 -0.74 -11.44 21.11
C ARG A 354 0.48 -10.62 20.66
N CYS A 355 0.82 -9.56 21.41
CA CYS A 355 2.14 -8.93 21.29
C CYS A 355 3.20 -9.89 21.85
N GLY A 356 3.98 -10.50 20.96
CA GLY A 356 5.24 -11.14 21.30
C GLY A 356 6.30 -10.08 21.59
N THR A 357 7.08 -10.31 22.64
CA THR A 357 8.29 -9.55 22.98
C THR A 357 9.30 -9.59 21.83
N PRO A 358 9.87 -8.44 21.36
CA PRO A 358 10.99 -8.48 20.45
C PRO A 358 12.29 -8.76 21.23
N ARG A 359 12.94 -9.89 20.92
CA ARG A 359 14.36 -10.11 21.23
C ARG A 359 15.19 -9.06 20.49
N ALA A 360 15.94 -8.25 21.23
CA ALA A 360 16.98 -7.38 20.66
C ALA A 360 18.02 -8.24 19.92
N ARG A 361 18.17 -8.02 18.61
CA ARG A 361 19.34 -8.47 17.85
C ARG A 361 20.41 -7.39 17.99
N GLN A 362 21.50 -7.70 18.69
CA GLN A 362 22.74 -6.96 18.60
C GLN A 362 23.31 -7.12 17.18
N ALA A 363 23.53 -6.01 16.50
CA ALA A 363 24.39 -5.98 15.32
C ALA A 363 25.83 -5.77 15.82
N SER A 364 26.67 -6.78 15.62
CA SER A 364 28.11 -6.74 15.84
C SER A 364 28.77 -5.88 14.76
N ALA A 365 29.56 -4.88 15.18
CA ALA A 365 30.57 -4.23 14.35
C ALA A 365 31.86 -5.07 14.40
N PRO A 366 32.68 -5.11 13.33
CA PRO A 366 33.90 -5.91 13.31
C PRO A 366 35.03 -5.23 14.09
N ASP A 367 35.74 -6.05 14.87
CA ASP A 367 37.02 -5.74 15.52
C ASP A 367 38.11 -5.43 14.48
N GLY A 368 38.98 -4.48 14.80
CA GLY A 368 40.17 -4.18 14.00
C GLY A 368 41.09 -3.11 14.58
N ALA A 369 42.08 -3.58 15.34
CA ALA A 369 43.39 -2.99 15.63
C ALA A 369 43.50 -1.79 16.58
N CYS A 370 43.87 -2.11 17.83
CA CYS A 370 44.80 -1.32 18.61
C CYS A 370 46.13 -1.18 17.85
N ASP A 371 46.66 0.04 17.77
CA ASP A 371 48.10 0.25 17.90
C ASP A 371 48.31 1.41 18.86
N SER A 372 48.89 1.04 20.00
CA SER A 372 49.55 1.91 20.95
C SER A 372 50.87 2.37 20.36
N ASP A 373 51.16 3.67 20.39
CA ASP A 373 52.52 4.11 20.64
C ASP A 373 52.59 5.49 21.29
N HIS A 374 53.51 5.56 22.24
CA HIS A 374 53.84 6.66 23.11
C HIS A 374 54.45 7.85 22.36
N LEU A 375 54.00 9.06 22.70
CA LEU A 375 54.79 10.17 23.30
C LEU A 375 53.93 11.43 23.48
#